data_AF-A0A968YYI0-F1
#
_entry.id   AF-A0A968YYI0-F1
#
_cell.length_a   1.000
_cell.length_b   1.000
_cell.length_c   1.000
_cell.angle_alpha   90.00
_cell.angle_beta   90.00
_cell.angle_gamma   90.00
#
_symmetry.space_group_name_H-M   'P 1'
#
loop_
_entity.id
_entity.type
_entity.pdbx_description
1 polymer ?
#
loop_
_entity_poly.entity_id
_entity_poly.type
_entity_poly.pdbx_seq_one_letter_code
_entity_poly.pdbx_strand_id
1 'polypeptide(L)'
;MIEVCPRCYSRLGAPLKSGRLVCANCGWSNEPAASKTTISGPNRSPFVEILVQCWRIVKRTVTYVFQAVTQRVQEFRQVESKQLVKGLSSRLSALEQAIPTGSTDAPRWMTLEDAFRYLGGDPNDSHSAVSTVNGSSSLPFRRFRALKNPAEFRSFGLEADVTRRDANKPWLRWTDEG
;
A
#
# COMPACT_ATOMS: atom_id res chain seq x y z
N MET A 1 12.26 61.04 -15.64
CA MET A 1 12.91 59.74 -15.88
C MET A 1 11.95 58.64 -15.42
N ILE A 2 11.80 57.56 -16.19
CA ILE A 2 10.95 56.44 -15.78
C ILE A 2 11.80 55.56 -14.85
N GLU A 3 11.52 55.58 -13.55
CA GLU A 3 12.27 54.81 -12.54
C GLU A 3 11.67 53.42 -12.29
N VAL A 4 10.42 53.22 -12.73
CA VAL A 4 9.63 52.02 -12.42
C VAL A 4 9.06 51.47 -13.72
N CYS A 5 9.12 50.15 -13.88
CA CYS A 5 8.59 49.49 -15.07
C CYS A 5 7.05 49.60 -15.11
N PRO A 6 6.45 50.08 -16.23
CA PRO A 6 5.00 50.24 -16.33
C PRO A 6 4.24 48.90 -16.39
N ARG A 7 4.93 47.77 -16.65
CA ARG A 7 4.29 46.44 -16.72
C ARG A 7 4.26 45.69 -15.40
N CYS A 8 5.34 45.74 -14.64
CA CYS A 8 5.51 44.91 -13.44
C CYS A 8 5.84 45.71 -12.18
N TYR A 9 5.83 47.04 -12.27
CA TYR A 9 6.10 47.98 -11.17
C TYR A 9 7.44 47.75 -10.45
N SER A 10 8.35 47.00 -11.06
CA SER A 10 9.70 46.77 -10.52
C SER A 10 10.59 47.97 -10.86
N ARG A 11 11.49 48.34 -9.93
CA ARG A 11 12.47 49.41 -10.17
C ARG A 11 13.34 49.06 -11.39
N LEU A 12 13.49 50.02 -12.29
CA LEU A 12 14.36 49.91 -13.45
C LEU A 12 15.81 50.11 -13.00
N GLY A 13 16.72 49.30 -13.55
CA GLY A 13 18.15 49.44 -13.31
C GLY A 13 18.75 50.61 -14.10
N ALA A 14 20.07 50.79 -13.97
CA ALA A 14 20.80 51.75 -14.78
C ALA A 14 20.60 51.48 -16.29
N PRO A 15 20.53 52.52 -17.13
CA PRO A 15 20.40 52.34 -18.57
C PRO A 15 21.60 51.57 -19.13
N LEU A 16 21.36 50.78 -20.16
CA LEU A 16 22.44 50.11 -20.90
C LEU A 16 23.35 51.15 -21.55
N LYS A 17 24.54 50.73 -22.01
CA LYS A 17 25.47 51.60 -22.76
C LYS A 17 24.83 52.26 -24.00
N SER A 18 23.74 51.69 -24.52
CA SER A 18 22.94 52.25 -25.61
C SER A 18 21.93 53.31 -25.19
N GLY A 19 21.83 53.67 -23.90
CA GLY A 19 20.80 54.57 -23.36
C GLY A 19 19.44 53.91 -23.15
N ARG A 20 19.28 52.64 -23.56
CA ARG A 20 18.02 51.88 -23.46
C ARG A 20 17.78 51.44 -22.02
N LEU A 21 16.57 51.71 -21.52
CA LEU A 21 16.07 51.15 -20.27
C LEU A 21 15.36 49.82 -20.56
N VAL A 22 15.78 48.76 -19.86
CA VAL A 22 15.17 47.42 -19.95
C VAL A 22 14.83 46.94 -18.54
N CYS A 23 13.62 46.43 -18.36
CA CYS A 23 13.23 45.80 -17.10
C CYS A 23 13.83 44.40 -17.01
N ALA A 24 14.66 44.17 -15.99
CA ALA A 24 15.24 42.85 -15.73
C ALA A 24 14.19 41.79 -15.34
N ASN A 25 13.04 42.22 -14.81
CA ASN A 25 11.99 41.30 -14.35
C ASN A 25 11.06 40.83 -15.48
N CYS A 26 10.62 41.75 -16.36
CA CYS A 26 9.63 41.44 -17.40
C CYS A 26 10.11 41.65 -18.85
N GLY A 27 11.34 42.12 -19.06
CA GLY A 27 11.91 42.35 -20.40
C GLY A 27 11.35 43.56 -21.15
N TRP A 28 10.53 44.41 -20.51
CA TRP A 28 10.01 45.63 -21.12
C TRP A 28 11.13 46.63 -21.45
N SER A 29 11.03 47.35 -22.57
CA SER A 29 11.97 48.42 -22.93
C SER A 29 11.30 49.66 -23.50
N ASN A 30 11.98 50.81 -23.39
CA ASN A 30 11.43 52.10 -23.83
C ASN A 30 11.53 52.41 -25.33
N GLU A 31 12.26 51.64 -26.13
CA GLU A 31 12.32 51.82 -27.59
C GLU A 31 11.29 50.94 -28.32
N PRO A 32 10.60 51.48 -29.36
CA PRO A 32 9.79 50.66 -30.25
C PRO A 32 10.71 49.68 -30.98
N ALA A 33 10.33 48.40 -31.01
CA ALA A 33 11.12 47.33 -31.59
C ALA A 33 11.38 47.59 -33.09
N ALA A 34 12.53 48.17 -33.42
CA ALA A 34 13.04 48.22 -34.79
C ALA A 34 13.39 46.79 -35.20
N SER A 35 12.51 46.17 -35.99
CA SER A 35 12.64 44.82 -36.51
C SER A 35 13.83 44.72 -37.47
N LYS A 36 15.00 44.35 -36.97
CA LYS A 36 16.12 43.85 -37.79
C LYS A 36 16.84 42.73 -37.06
N THR A 37 16.43 41.49 -37.30
CA THR A 37 17.37 40.36 -37.27
C THR A 37 16.88 39.26 -38.20
N THR A 38 17.49 39.22 -39.37
CA THR A 38 17.51 38.08 -40.30
C THR A 38 18.35 36.98 -39.66
N ILE A 39 17.77 35.83 -39.33
CA ILE A 39 18.49 34.55 -39.21
C ILE A 39 17.63 33.48 -39.88
N SER A 40 18.10 33.05 -41.03
CA SER A 40 17.66 31.87 -41.77
C SER A 40 17.82 30.59 -40.94
N GLY A 41 16.73 29.87 -40.72
CA GLY A 41 16.67 28.52 -40.15
C GLY A 41 15.45 27.77 -40.72
N PRO A 42 15.53 26.44 -40.90
CA PRO A 42 14.71 25.69 -41.85
C PRO A 42 13.24 25.63 -41.42
N ASN A 43 12.37 25.75 -42.42
CA ASN A 43 10.92 25.58 -42.43
C ASN A 43 10.36 24.73 -41.25
N ARG A 44 10.18 25.36 -40.10
CA ARG A 44 9.49 24.80 -38.94
C ARG A 44 8.08 25.35 -38.97
N SER A 45 7.12 24.46 -39.23
CA SER A 45 5.71 24.81 -39.26
C SER A 45 5.30 25.50 -37.94
N PRO A 46 4.49 26.57 -38.01
CA PRO A 46 4.15 27.43 -36.86
C PRO A 46 3.44 26.68 -35.72
N PHE A 47 2.93 25.48 -35.99
CA PHE A 47 2.31 24.60 -35.01
C PHE A 47 3.32 23.93 -34.05
N VAL A 48 4.55 23.67 -34.49
CA VAL A 48 5.57 23.01 -33.66
C VAL A 48 6.12 23.97 -32.61
N GLU A 49 6.26 25.27 -32.92
CA GLU A 49 6.69 26.27 -31.93
C GLU A 49 5.64 26.52 -30.85
N ILE A 50 4.35 26.54 -31.21
CA ILE A 50 3.25 26.68 -30.26
C ILE A 50 3.17 25.47 -29.32
N LEU A 51 3.31 24.25 -29.85
CA LEU A 51 3.33 23.03 -29.04
C LEU A 51 4.52 22.99 -28.09
N VAL A 52 5.71 23.42 -28.52
CA VAL A 52 6.91 23.48 -27.66
C VAL A 52 6.75 24.52 -26.55
N GLN A 53 6.12 25.66 -26.84
CA GLN A 53 5.82 26.68 -25.83
C GLN A 53 4.77 26.20 -24.82
N CYS A 54 3.68 25.57 -25.27
CA CYS A 54 2.66 24.99 -24.39
C CYS A 54 3.23 23.85 -23.52
N TRP A 55 4.08 22.98 -24.09
CA TRP A 55 4.73 21.89 -23.37
C TRP A 55 5.63 22.40 -22.23
N ARG A 56 6.31 23.53 -22.41
CA ARG A 56 7.16 24.14 -21.37
C ARG A 56 6.35 24.64 -20.17
N ILE A 57 5.13 25.13 -20.41
CA ILE A 57 4.22 25.59 -19.37
C ILE A 57 3.64 24.39 -18.62
N VAL A 58 3.11 23.40 -19.35
CA VAL A 58 2.55 22.17 -18.77
C VAL A 58 3.58 21.42 -17.92
N LYS A 59 4.84 21.32 -18.39
CA LYS A 59 5.91 20.67 -17.63
C LYS A 59 6.15 21.36 -16.28
N ARG A 60 6.10 22.70 -16.23
CA ARG A 60 6.26 23.44 -14.97
C ARG A 60 5.09 23.21 -14.02
N THR A 61 3.83 23.26 -14.50
CA THR A 61 2.66 23.00 -13.65
C THR A 61 2.62 21.57 -13.13
N VAL A 62 2.94 20.58 -13.97
CA VAL A 62 3.00 19.18 -13.55
C VAL A 62 4.09 18.97 -12.49
N THR A 63 5.24 19.63 -12.60
CA THR A 63 6.31 19.50 -11.59
C THR A 63 5.89 20.04 -10.23
N TYR A 64 5.19 21.19 -10.19
CA TYR A 64 4.68 21.77 -8.94
C TYR A 64 3.56 20.94 -8.31
N VAL A 65 2.63 20.43 -9.12
CA VAL A 65 1.54 19.56 -8.63
C VAL A 65 2.09 18.22 -8.16
N PHE A 66 3.04 17.64 -8.89
CA PHE A 66 3.65 16.37 -8.52
C PHE A 66 4.42 16.47 -7.20
N GLN A 67 5.19 17.54 -6.97
CA GLN A 67 5.87 17.76 -5.69
C GLN A 67 4.89 17.94 -4.50
N ALA A 68 3.80 18.68 -4.71
CA ALA A 68 2.78 18.86 -3.67
C ALA A 68 2.04 17.55 -3.33
N VAL A 69 1.76 16.72 -4.35
CA VAL A 69 1.11 15.42 -4.16
C VAL A 69 2.06 14.43 -3.50
N THR A 70 3.34 14.39 -3.90
CA THR A 70 4.31 13.47 -3.27
C THR A 70 4.55 13.76 -1.80
N GLN A 71 4.51 15.03 -1.38
CA GLN A 71 4.63 15.40 0.04
C GLN A 71 3.43 14.91 0.84
N ARG A 72 2.20 15.10 0.35
CA ARG A 72 0.99 14.62 1.02
C ARG A 72 0.92 13.09 1.06
N VAL A 73 1.29 12.41 -0.02
CA VAL A 73 1.28 10.94 -0.07
C VAL A 73 2.31 10.33 0.88
N GLN A 74 3.47 10.96 1.09
CA GLN A 74 4.46 10.47 2.06
C GLN A 74 4.00 10.62 3.51
N GLU A 75 3.29 11.70 3.86
CA GLU A 75 2.68 11.87 5.18
C GLU A 75 1.65 10.77 5.47
N PHE A 76 0.75 10.48 4.51
CA PHE A 76 -0.22 9.38 4.66
C PHE A 76 0.46 8.01 4.73
N ARG A 77 1.45 7.73 3.87
CA ARG A 77 2.16 6.44 3.88
C ARG A 77 2.92 6.21 5.19
N GLN A 78 3.52 7.23 5.79
CA GLN A 78 4.26 7.05 7.05
C GLN A 78 3.36 6.87 8.27
N VAL A 79 2.21 7.56 8.34
CA VAL A 79 1.30 7.42 9.48
C VAL A 79 0.64 6.05 9.45
N GLU A 80 0.19 5.60 8.28
CA GLU A 80 -0.49 4.31 8.12
C GLU A 80 0.48 3.14 8.33
N SER A 81 1.69 3.20 7.75
CA SER A 81 2.68 2.12 7.92
C SER A 81 3.22 2.03 9.35
N LYS A 82 3.44 3.15 10.05
CA LYS A 82 3.92 3.11 11.45
C LYS A 82 2.84 2.62 12.41
N GLN A 83 1.57 2.93 12.18
CA GLN A 83 0.47 2.39 12.99
C GLN A 83 0.20 0.91 12.69
N LEU A 84 0.21 0.52 11.41
CA LEU A 84 0.02 -0.87 11.00
C LEU A 84 1.17 -1.77 11.47
N VAL A 85 2.43 -1.32 11.35
CA VAL A 85 3.59 -2.09 11.82
C VAL A 85 3.62 -2.18 13.35
N LYS A 86 3.24 -1.12 14.08
CA LYS A 86 3.12 -1.20 15.55
C LYS A 86 1.97 -2.11 15.99
N GLY A 87 0.85 -2.12 15.26
CA GLY A 87 -0.28 -3.01 15.52
C GLY A 87 0.03 -4.47 15.18
N LEU A 88 0.81 -4.71 14.12
CA LEU A 88 1.26 -6.05 13.74
C LEU A 88 2.37 -6.55 14.66
N SER A 89 3.34 -5.71 15.06
CA SER A 89 4.39 -6.11 15.99
C SER A 89 3.86 -6.37 17.40
N SER A 90 2.87 -5.58 17.85
CA SER A 90 2.21 -5.83 19.14
C SER A 90 1.35 -7.10 19.09
N ARG A 91 0.68 -7.37 17.96
CA ARG A 91 -0.04 -8.63 17.77
C ARG A 91 0.90 -9.83 17.63
N LEU A 92 2.00 -9.73 16.89
CA LEU A 92 2.99 -10.79 16.80
C LEU A 92 3.64 -11.07 18.16
N SER A 93 4.00 -10.02 18.93
CA SER A 93 4.58 -10.20 20.26
C SER A 93 3.57 -10.77 21.27
N ALA A 94 2.29 -10.38 21.17
CA ALA A 94 1.20 -11.00 21.94
C ALA A 94 0.94 -12.45 21.50
N LEU A 95 1.08 -12.77 20.21
CA LEU A 95 1.00 -14.14 19.72
C LEU A 95 2.21 -14.96 20.17
N GLU A 96 3.43 -14.44 20.15
CA GLU A 96 4.62 -15.12 20.68
C GLU A 96 4.50 -15.42 22.18
N GLN A 97 3.90 -14.51 22.96
CA GLN A 97 3.58 -14.76 24.37
C GLN A 97 2.39 -15.72 24.58
N ALA A 98 1.52 -15.86 23.57
CA ALA A 98 0.40 -16.80 23.58
C ALA A 98 0.76 -18.18 23.01
N ILE A 99 1.94 -18.34 22.39
CA ILE A 99 2.49 -19.67 22.07
C ILE A 99 3.05 -20.22 23.39
N PRO A 100 2.40 -21.23 24.01
CA PRO A 100 2.99 -21.89 25.15
C PRO A 100 4.27 -22.57 24.64
N THR A 101 5.42 -22.21 25.19
CA THR A 101 6.65 -23.02 25.15
C THR A 101 6.42 -24.28 25.99
N GLY A 102 5.53 -25.14 25.49
CA GLY A 102 5.01 -26.29 26.20
C GLY A 102 4.44 -27.31 25.22
N SER A 103 5.30 -27.95 24.44
CA SER A 103 4.98 -29.22 23.82
C SER A 103 6.21 -30.14 23.76
N THR A 104 6.87 -30.30 24.90
CA THR A 104 7.68 -31.51 25.19
C THR A 104 6.79 -32.65 25.73
N ASP A 105 5.48 -32.60 25.52
CA ASP A 105 4.56 -33.72 25.75
C ASP A 105 3.24 -33.47 25.01
N ALA A 106 3.12 -34.00 23.80
CA ALA A 106 1.85 -34.09 23.10
C ALA A 106 0.86 -34.95 23.92
N PRO A 107 -0.32 -34.46 24.34
CA PRO A 107 -1.33 -35.34 24.88
C PRO A 107 -1.97 -36.14 23.75
N ARG A 108 -1.39 -37.32 23.54
CA ARG A 108 -1.96 -38.64 23.17
C ARG A 108 -3.24 -38.67 22.32
N TRP A 109 -4.37 -38.14 22.80
CA TRP A 109 -5.69 -38.18 22.15
C TRP A 109 -6.67 -37.13 22.73
N MET A 110 -7.50 -36.49 21.92
CA MET A 110 -8.46 -35.42 22.22
C MET A 110 -9.89 -35.75 21.73
N THR A 111 -10.88 -35.00 22.24
CA THR A 111 -12.29 -35.11 21.85
C THR A 111 -12.59 -34.31 20.58
N LEU A 112 -13.80 -34.44 20.03
CA LEU A 112 -14.25 -33.68 18.85
C LEU A 112 -14.34 -32.17 19.15
N GLU A 113 -14.86 -31.82 20.32
CA GLU A 113 -14.99 -30.45 20.80
C GLU A 113 -13.61 -29.81 20.99
N ASP A 114 -12.68 -30.53 21.61
CA ASP A 114 -11.32 -30.06 21.83
C ASP A 114 -10.54 -29.93 20.52
N ALA A 115 -10.71 -30.88 19.61
CA ALA A 115 -10.11 -30.79 18.27
C ALA A 115 -10.62 -29.58 17.49
N PHE A 116 -11.92 -29.28 17.56
CA PHE A 116 -12.49 -28.10 16.90
C PHE A 116 -11.95 -26.80 17.51
N ARG A 117 -11.81 -26.74 18.84
CA ARG A 117 -11.16 -25.61 19.53
C ARG A 117 -9.69 -25.45 19.16
N TYR A 118 -8.97 -26.56 19.06
CA TYR A 118 -7.56 -26.56 18.71
C TYR A 118 -7.34 -26.01 17.29
N LEU A 119 -8.24 -26.30 16.36
CA LEU A 119 -8.24 -25.74 15.00
C LEU A 119 -8.67 -24.25 14.94
N GLY A 120 -8.91 -23.61 16.08
CA GLY A 120 -9.31 -22.20 16.17
C GLY A 120 -10.81 -21.94 16.06
N GLY A 121 -11.63 -22.99 16.11
CA GLY A 121 -13.09 -22.88 16.11
C GLY A 121 -13.69 -22.78 17.52
N ASP A 122 -14.91 -22.26 17.64
CA ASP A 122 -15.72 -22.31 18.86
C ASP A 122 -16.96 -23.19 18.64
N PRO A 123 -17.10 -24.34 19.35
CA PRO A 123 -18.25 -25.21 19.18
C PRO A 123 -19.59 -24.59 19.62
N ASN A 124 -19.54 -23.51 20.42
CA ASN A 124 -20.74 -22.79 20.88
C ASN A 124 -21.17 -21.68 19.89
N ASP A 125 -20.28 -21.24 19.00
CA ASP A 125 -20.58 -20.24 18.00
C ASP A 125 -21.01 -20.88 16.68
N SER A 126 -22.22 -20.55 16.23
CA SER A 126 -22.76 -21.04 14.96
C SER A 126 -22.04 -20.48 13.73
N HIS A 127 -21.33 -19.35 13.86
CA HIS A 127 -20.56 -18.74 12.78
C HIS A 127 -19.12 -19.24 12.73
N SER A 128 -18.67 -19.97 13.75
CA SER A 128 -17.32 -20.49 13.79
C SER A 128 -17.17 -21.70 12.87
N ALA A 129 -16.12 -21.69 12.06
CA ALA A 129 -15.81 -22.74 11.11
C ALA A 129 -14.30 -22.99 11.09
N VAL A 130 -13.92 -24.26 10.97
CA VAL A 130 -12.53 -24.69 10.88
C VAL A 130 -12.19 -24.97 9.43
N SER A 131 -11.03 -24.48 8.99
CA SER A 131 -10.57 -24.66 7.62
C SER A 131 -9.62 -25.85 7.53
N THR A 132 -9.61 -26.51 6.37
CA THR A 132 -8.62 -27.56 6.06
C THR A 132 -7.21 -26.96 6.02
N VAL A 133 -6.19 -27.81 6.18
CA VAL A 133 -4.77 -27.40 6.12
C VAL A 133 -4.46 -26.70 4.79
N ASN A 134 -5.10 -27.15 3.71
CA ASN A 134 -4.95 -26.57 2.37
C ASN A 134 -5.81 -25.30 2.15
N GLY A 135 -6.63 -24.90 3.12
CA GLY A 135 -7.56 -23.77 3.00
C GLY A 135 -8.70 -23.96 2.00
N SER A 136 -8.89 -25.18 1.48
CA SER A 136 -9.85 -25.48 0.41
C SER A 136 -11.30 -25.53 0.85
N SER A 137 -11.55 -25.85 2.12
CA SER A 137 -12.89 -25.95 2.67
C SER A 137 -12.94 -25.52 4.11
N SER A 138 -14.03 -24.88 4.51
CA SER A 138 -14.31 -24.48 5.88
C SER A 138 -15.61 -25.14 6.34
N LEU A 139 -15.58 -25.79 7.50
CA LEU A 139 -16.70 -26.54 8.03
C LEU A 139 -17.11 -26.01 9.41
N PRO A 140 -18.41 -25.73 9.65
CA PRO A 140 -18.90 -25.42 10.97
C PRO A 140 -18.94 -26.67 11.86
N PHE A 141 -18.99 -26.48 13.19
CA PHE A 141 -18.91 -27.58 14.17
C PHE A 141 -19.94 -28.69 13.92
N ARG A 142 -21.18 -28.35 13.51
CA ARG A 142 -22.22 -29.34 13.19
C ARG A 142 -21.80 -30.31 12.10
N ARG A 143 -21.10 -29.82 11.07
CA ARG A 143 -20.59 -30.65 9.97
C ARG A 143 -19.34 -31.39 10.41
N PHE A 144 -18.46 -30.74 11.16
CA PHE A 144 -17.26 -31.37 11.72
C PHE A 144 -17.57 -32.58 12.61
N ARG A 145 -18.59 -32.48 13.47
CA ARG A 145 -19.09 -33.60 14.30
C ARG A 145 -19.73 -34.72 13.49
N ALA A 146 -20.29 -34.41 12.33
CA ALA A 146 -20.91 -35.39 11.45
C ALA A 146 -19.89 -36.20 10.63
N LEU A 147 -18.62 -35.76 10.58
CA LEU A 147 -17.55 -36.49 9.90
C LEU A 147 -17.37 -37.85 10.58
N LYS A 148 -17.55 -38.91 9.80
CA LYS A 148 -17.34 -40.29 10.27
C LYS A 148 -16.05 -40.89 9.73
N ASN A 149 -15.58 -40.39 8.60
CA ASN A 149 -14.46 -40.98 7.88
C ASN A 149 -13.13 -40.47 8.46
N PRO A 150 -12.23 -41.34 8.94
CA PRO A 150 -10.93 -40.93 9.45
C PRO A 150 -10.07 -40.18 8.41
N ALA A 151 -10.28 -40.43 7.11
CA ALA A 151 -9.58 -39.72 6.04
C ALA A 151 -9.95 -38.23 5.96
N GLU A 152 -11.19 -37.86 6.30
CA GLU A 152 -11.63 -36.47 6.29
C GLU A 152 -10.93 -35.65 7.38
N PHE A 153 -10.69 -36.25 8.55
CA PHE A 153 -9.95 -35.60 9.64
C PHE A 153 -8.50 -35.28 9.25
N ARG A 154 -7.86 -36.10 8.41
CA ARG A 154 -6.50 -35.82 7.92
C ARG A 154 -6.42 -34.53 7.10
N SER A 155 -7.49 -34.17 6.39
CA SER A 155 -7.53 -32.89 5.66
C SER A 155 -7.47 -31.66 6.56
N PHE A 156 -7.74 -31.84 7.86
CA PHE A 156 -7.62 -30.83 8.92
C PHE A 156 -6.34 -31.01 9.76
N GLY A 157 -5.43 -31.92 9.39
CA GLY A 157 -4.22 -32.22 10.18
C GLY A 157 -4.51 -33.02 11.45
N LEU A 158 -5.60 -33.80 11.44
CA LEU A 158 -6.01 -34.65 12.55
C LEU A 158 -5.99 -36.13 12.15
N GLU A 159 -5.54 -36.98 13.05
CA GLU A 159 -5.64 -38.43 12.94
C GLU A 159 -6.73 -38.96 13.86
N ALA A 160 -7.52 -39.87 13.30
CA ALA A 160 -8.67 -40.48 13.95
C ALA A 160 -8.44 -41.98 14.19
N ASP A 161 -8.65 -42.44 15.43
CA ASP A 161 -8.60 -43.86 15.79
C ASP A 161 -10.00 -44.41 16.08
N VAL A 162 -10.47 -45.26 15.18
CA VAL A 162 -11.80 -45.86 15.23
C VAL A 162 -11.96 -46.78 16.46
N THR A 163 -10.90 -47.48 16.87
CA THR A 163 -10.97 -48.41 18.00
C THR A 163 -11.25 -47.69 19.31
N ARG A 164 -10.68 -46.48 19.47
CA ARG A 164 -10.90 -45.61 20.63
C ARG A 164 -12.26 -44.94 20.58
N ARG A 165 -12.71 -44.58 19.38
CA ARG A 165 -14.06 -44.04 19.16
C ARG A 165 -15.12 -45.04 19.59
N ASP A 166 -14.99 -46.30 19.18
CA ASP A 166 -15.94 -47.36 19.55
C ASP A 166 -15.91 -47.65 21.06
N ALA A 167 -14.76 -47.43 21.71
CA ALA A 167 -14.60 -47.50 23.15
C ALA A 167 -15.03 -46.23 23.92
N ASN A 168 -15.64 -45.24 23.26
CA ASN A 168 -16.02 -43.94 23.83
C ASN A 168 -14.86 -43.20 24.54
N LYS A 169 -13.65 -43.34 24.01
CA LYS A 169 -12.45 -42.63 24.49
C LYS A 169 -12.10 -41.47 23.54
N PRO A 170 -11.33 -40.46 24.01
CA PRO A 170 -10.71 -39.49 23.12
C PRO A 170 -9.96 -40.21 22.00
N TRP A 171 -10.22 -39.82 20.75
CA TRP A 171 -9.89 -40.60 19.55
C TRP A 171 -9.37 -39.76 18.40
N LEU A 172 -9.24 -38.45 18.58
CA LEU A 172 -8.57 -37.56 17.64
C LEU A 172 -7.17 -37.24 18.17
N ARG A 173 -6.18 -37.07 17.31
CA ARG A 173 -4.88 -36.50 17.68
C ARG A 173 -4.40 -35.61 16.55
N TRP A 174 -3.48 -34.71 16.85
CA TRP A 174 -2.85 -33.90 15.82
C TRP A 174 -1.79 -34.73 15.09
N THR A 175 -1.60 -34.48 13.80
CA THR A 175 -0.52 -35.10 13.02
C THR A 175 0.60 -34.08 12.83
N ASP A 176 1.82 -34.47 13.19
CA ASP A 176 3.08 -33.75 12.91
C ASP A 176 3.44 -33.69 11.42
N GLU A 177 2.69 -34.37 10.55
CA GLU A 177 2.96 -34.41 9.11
C GLU A 177 2.57 -33.09 8.44
N GLY A 178 3.47 -32.12 8.51
CA GLY A 178 3.56 -30.92 7.67
C GLY A 178 4.75 -31.00 6.72
#